data_AF-A0A432LT77-F1
#
_entry.id   AF-A0A432LT77-F1
#
_cell.length_a   1.000
_cell.length_b   1.000
_cell.length_c   1.000
_cell.angle_alpha   90.00
_cell.angle_beta   90.00
_cell.angle_gamma   90.00
#
_symmetry.space_group_name_H-M   'P 1'
#
loop_
_entity.id
_entity.type
_entity.pdbx_description
1 polymer ?
#
loop_
_entity_poly.entity_id
_entity_poly.type
_entity_poly.pdbx_seq_one_letter_code
_entity_poly.pdbx_strand_id
1 'polypeptide(L)'
;MTSVLTLLSSLIWWVLFSSVGAVAPAVIAWIVLRWNERTSVVFNRVYLACLIWCLSTMLLSAGVAAHLGIMRAPFGPLLASGTFRASLVLSMLVGVIAMWRLIPRVDAHRIRLTSACLAVAVVMAIAFGVVTTLASG
;
A
#
# COMPACT_ATOMS: atom_id res chain seq x y z
N MET A 1 -17.21 -16.88 -22.09
CA MET A 1 -18.01 -16.98 -20.85
C MET A 1 -17.11 -17.27 -19.65
N THR A 2 -16.29 -18.33 -19.68
CA THR A 2 -15.36 -18.68 -18.60
C THR A 2 -14.34 -17.58 -18.28
N SER A 3 -13.70 -16.98 -19.28
CA SER A 3 -12.67 -15.95 -19.04
C SER A 3 -13.17 -14.69 -18.34
N VAL A 4 -14.39 -14.24 -18.65
CA VAL A 4 -15.01 -13.07 -17.99
C VAL A 4 -15.30 -13.38 -16.53
N LEU A 5 -15.80 -14.58 -16.25
CA LEU A 5 -16.08 -15.03 -14.89
C LEU A 5 -14.80 -15.15 -14.05
N THR A 6 -13.74 -15.71 -14.64
CA THR A 6 -12.42 -15.81 -13.98
C THR A 6 -11.84 -14.41 -13.70
N LEU A 7 -11.96 -13.48 -14.65
CA LEU A 7 -11.48 -12.12 -14.49
C LEU A 7 -12.26 -11.40 -13.38
N LEU A 8 -13.59 -11.47 -13.37
CA LEU A 8 -14.41 -10.88 -12.30
C LEU A 8 -14.11 -11.50 -10.94
N SER A 9 -14.01 -12.84 -10.87
CA SER A 9 -13.69 -13.54 -9.62
C SER A 9 -12.33 -13.12 -9.06
N SER A 10 -11.30 -13.04 -9.90
CA SER A 10 -9.97 -12.57 -9.47
C SER A 10 -9.98 -11.09 -9.05
N LEU A 11 -10.75 -10.23 -9.73
CA LEU A 11 -10.88 -8.81 -9.38
C LEU A 11 -11.57 -8.62 -8.03
N ILE A 12 -12.64 -9.38 -7.77
CA ILE A 12 -13.33 -9.40 -6.47
C ILE A 12 -12.38 -9.87 -5.38
N TRP A 13 -11.65 -10.95 -5.61
CA TRP A 13 -10.70 -11.48 -4.64
C TRP A 13 -9.58 -10.49 -4.33
N TRP A 14 -9.05 -9.83 -5.36
CA TRP A 14 -8.02 -8.81 -5.23
C TRP A 14 -8.50 -7.62 -4.37
N VAL A 15 -9.73 -7.13 -4.61
CA VAL A 15 -10.32 -6.04 -3.81
C VAL A 15 -10.54 -6.47 -2.37
N LEU A 16 -11.12 -7.66 -2.13
CA LEU A 16 -11.37 -8.17 -0.79
C LEU A 16 -10.08 -8.34 0.02
N PHE A 17 -9.06 -8.97 -0.58
CA PHE A 17 -7.78 -9.18 0.07
C PHE A 17 -7.08 -7.86 0.40
N SER A 18 -7.09 -6.91 -0.55
CA SER A 18 -6.53 -5.57 -0.34
C SER A 18 -7.29 -4.78 0.72
N SER A 19 -8.62 -4.97 0.82
CA SER A 19 -9.47 -4.33 1.83
C SER A 19 -9.09 -4.77 3.25
N VAL A 20 -9.00 -6.08 3.47
CA VAL A 20 -8.57 -6.63 4.76
C VAL A 20 -7.13 -6.23 5.07
N GLY A 21 -6.23 -6.34 4.08
CA GLY A 21 -4.82 -5.97 4.22
C GLY A 21 -4.60 -4.48 4.49
N ALA A 22 -5.49 -3.60 4.01
CA ALA A 22 -5.38 -2.16 4.20
C ALA A 22 -5.74 -1.68 5.61
N VAL A 23 -6.39 -2.51 6.44
CA VAL A 23 -6.80 -2.10 7.80
C VAL A 23 -5.58 -1.82 8.68
N ALA A 24 -4.60 -2.72 8.71
CA ALA A 24 -3.38 -2.54 9.50
C ALA A 24 -2.60 -1.25 9.13
N PRO A 25 -2.25 -1.00 7.85
CA PRO A 25 -1.57 0.24 7.48
C PRO A 25 -2.46 1.46 7.70
N ALA A 26 -3.79 1.36 7.57
CA ALA A 26 -4.70 2.47 7.87
C ALA A 26 -4.69 2.86 9.35
N VAL A 27 -4.68 1.90 10.27
CA VAL A 27 -4.58 2.16 11.71
C VAL A 27 -3.26 2.83 12.05
N ILE A 28 -2.14 2.31 11.54
CA ILE A 28 -0.81 2.87 11.75
C ILE A 28 -0.76 4.32 11.22
N ALA A 29 -1.14 4.53 9.96
CA ALA A 29 -1.13 5.84 9.33
C ALA A 29 -2.05 6.82 10.07
N TRP A 30 -3.21 6.37 10.53
CA TRP A 30 -4.15 7.20 11.28
C TRP A 30 -3.56 7.68 12.61
N ILE A 31 -2.91 6.79 13.38
CA ILE A 31 -2.23 7.15 14.63
C ILE A 31 -1.11 8.16 14.37
N VAL A 32 -0.27 7.88 13.36
CA VAL A 32 0.86 8.75 13.00
C VAL A 32 0.40 10.13 12.56
N LEU A 33 -0.64 10.21 11.73
CA LEU A 33 -1.19 11.48 11.26
C LEU A 33 -1.83 12.26 12.41
N ARG A 34 -2.59 11.61 13.29
CA ARG A 34 -3.19 12.26 14.46
C ARG A 34 -2.13 12.81 15.41
N TRP A 35 -1.02 12.09 15.59
CA TRP A 35 0.10 12.55 16.40
C TRP A 35 0.79 13.78 15.81
N ASN A 36 1.10 13.74 14.51
CA ASN A 36 1.84 14.81 13.83
C ASN A 36 1.00 16.06 13.58
N GLU A 37 -0.26 15.89 13.20
CA GLU A 37 -1.11 17.02 12.83
C GLU A 37 -1.88 17.59 14.03
N ARG A 38 -1.98 16.86 15.14
CA ARG A 38 -2.75 17.22 16.35
C ARG A 38 -4.23 17.53 16.10
N THR A 39 -4.77 17.15 14.93
CA THR A 39 -6.15 17.39 14.50
C THR A 39 -6.96 16.10 14.36
N SER A 40 -8.30 16.24 14.25
CA SER A 40 -9.21 15.13 14.02
C SER A 40 -9.10 14.62 12.57
N VAL A 41 -8.28 13.60 12.36
CA VAL A 41 -8.20 12.90 11.08
C VAL A 41 -9.29 11.83 11.01
N VAL A 42 -10.16 11.89 10.00
CA VAL A 42 -11.23 10.91 9.80
C VAL A 42 -10.62 9.58 9.33
N PHE A 43 -10.78 8.52 10.12
CA PHE A 43 -10.26 7.19 9.81
C PHE A 43 -10.69 6.69 8.43
N ASN A 44 -11.94 6.93 8.03
CA ASN A 44 -12.47 6.51 6.73
C ASN A 44 -11.65 7.04 5.54
N ARG A 45 -11.13 8.28 5.63
CA ARG A 45 -10.30 8.86 4.55
C ARG A 45 -8.90 8.27 4.51
N VAL A 46 -8.33 7.99 5.68
CA VAL A 46 -7.03 7.30 5.80
C VAL A 46 -7.15 5.88 5.27
N TYR A 47 -8.23 5.19 5.63
CA TYR A 47 -8.54 3.85 5.15
C TYR A 47 -8.66 3.82 3.62
N LEU A 48 -9.43 4.75 3.03
CA LEU A 48 -9.54 4.86 1.57
C LEU A 48 -8.18 5.08 0.89
N ALA A 49 -7.34 5.96 1.45
CA ALA A 49 -5.99 6.20 0.93
C ALA A 49 -5.10 4.96 1.02
N CYS A 50 -5.12 4.25 2.16
CA CYS A 50 -4.40 2.99 2.35
C CYS A 50 -4.92 1.87 1.45
N LEU A 51 -6.24 1.81 1.21
CA LEU A 51 -6.86 0.84 0.29
C LEU A 51 -6.36 1.05 -1.14
N ILE A 52 -6.40 2.29 -1.63
CA ILE A 52 -5.90 2.65 -2.97
C ILE A 52 -4.41 2.33 -3.07
N TRP A 53 -3.65 2.59 -2.02
CA TRP A 53 -2.23 2.28 -1.96
C TRP A 53 -1.97 0.76 -2.00
N CYS A 54 -2.70 -0.04 -1.23
CA CYS A 54 -2.60 -1.51 -1.24
C CYS A 54 -2.99 -2.10 -2.61
N LEU A 55 -4.10 -1.64 -3.20
CA LEU A 55 -4.51 -2.04 -4.55
C LEU A 55 -3.41 -1.75 -5.57
N SER A 56 -2.90 -0.52 -5.57
CA SER A 56 -1.84 -0.11 -6.50
C SER A 56 -0.55 -0.90 -6.29
N THR A 57 -0.19 -1.18 -5.04
CA THR A 57 1.00 -1.98 -4.69
C THR A 57 0.88 -3.41 -5.20
N MET A 58 -0.29 -4.05 -5.02
CA MET A 58 -0.55 -5.39 -5.58
C MET A 58 -0.53 -5.38 -7.11
N LEU A 59 -1.08 -4.36 -7.75
CA LEU A 59 -1.06 -4.25 -9.21
C LEU A 59 0.38 -4.11 -9.75
N LEU A 60 1.18 -3.26 -9.12
CA LEU A 60 2.58 -3.04 -9.48
C LEU A 60 3.42 -4.31 -9.27
N SER A 61 3.27 -4.98 -8.12
CA SER A 61 4.02 -6.19 -7.83
C SER A 61 3.62 -7.37 -8.73
N ALA A 62 2.32 -7.55 -8.99
CA ALA A 62 1.83 -8.55 -9.94
C ALA A 62 2.28 -8.26 -11.38
N GLY A 63 2.28 -6.99 -11.80
CA GLY A 63 2.77 -6.57 -13.11
C GLY A 63 4.26 -6.86 -13.30
N VAL A 64 5.09 -6.59 -12.28
CA VAL A 64 6.52 -6.94 -12.32
C VAL A 64 6.74 -8.44 -12.32
N ALA A 65 5.99 -9.19 -11.50
CA ALA A 65 6.06 -10.66 -11.50
C ALA A 65 5.69 -11.25 -12.86
N ALA A 66 4.66 -10.71 -13.52
CA ALA A 66 4.28 -11.09 -14.88
C ALA A 66 5.38 -10.77 -15.90
N HIS A 67 5.94 -9.56 -15.83
CA HIS A 67 7.00 -9.11 -16.73
C HIS A 67 8.28 -9.95 -16.59
N LEU A 68 8.60 -10.40 -15.37
CA LEU A 68 9.76 -11.26 -15.10
C LEU A 68 9.47 -12.76 -15.29
N GLY A 69 8.21 -13.15 -15.51
CA GLY A 69 7.79 -14.56 -15.63
C GLY A 69 7.84 -15.36 -14.32
N ILE A 70 8.08 -14.71 -13.18
CA ILE A 70 8.23 -15.36 -11.86
C ILE A 70 6.87 -15.31 -11.14
N MET A 71 5.97 -16.22 -11.55
CA MET A 71 4.61 -16.32 -11.00
C MET A 71 4.46 -17.41 -9.92
N ARG A 72 5.51 -18.18 -9.66
CA ARG A 72 5.54 -19.25 -8.66
C ARG A 72 6.81 -19.16 -7.84
N ALA A 73 6.73 -19.62 -6.59
CA ALA A 73 7.89 -19.74 -5.73
C ALA A 73 9.00 -20.58 -6.42
N PRO A 74 10.29 -20.27 -6.19
CA PRO A 74 10.83 -19.34 -5.19
C PRO A 74 10.84 -17.86 -5.63
N PHE A 75 10.45 -16.95 -4.72
CA PHE A 75 10.42 -15.50 -4.97
C PHE A 75 11.74 -14.76 -4.71
N GLY A 76 12.80 -15.48 -4.28
CA GLY A 76 14.15 -14.91 -4.10
C GLY A 76 14.69 -14.11 -5.30
N PRO A 77 14.60 -14.61 -6.56
CA PRO A 77 15.05 -13.85 -7.71
C PRO A 77 14.17 -12.62 -8.01
N LEU A 78 12.90 -12.62 -7.61
CA LEU A 78 12.04 -11.44 -7.70
C LEU A 78 12.55 -10.33 -6.78
N LEU A 79 12.91 -10.66 -5.54
CA LEU A 79 13.43 -9.70 -4.56
C LEU A 79 14.81 -9.13 -4.93
N ALA A 80 15.64 -9.92 -5.62
CA ALA A 80 16.94 -9.48 -6.12
C ALA A 80 16.83 -8.55 -7.35
N SER A 81 15.67 -8.52 -8.01
CA SER A 81 15.50 -7.77 -9.26
C SER A 81 15.41 -6.25 -9.03
N GLY A 82 16.14 -5.48 -9.86
CA GLY A 82 16.08 -4.02 -9.84
C GLY A 82 14.70 -3.47 -10.21
N THR A 83 13.95 -4.19 -11.05
CA THR A 83 12.57 -3.84 -11.45
C THR A 83 11.58 -3.96 -10.29
N PHE A 84 11.71 -4.98 -9.44
CA PHE A 84 10.89 -5.09 -8.24
C PHE A 84 11.19 -3.96 -7.26
N ARG A 85 12.47 -3.61 -7.05
CA ARG A 85 12.86 -2.48 -6.21
C ARG A 85 12.30 -1.16 -6.75
N ALA A 86 12.34 -0.95 -8.06
CA ALA A 86 11.72 0.22 -8.69
C ALA A 86 10.21 0.27 -8.45
N SER A 87 9.52 -0.88 -8.51
CA SER A 87 8.09 -0.96 -8.21
C SER A 87 7.73 -0.64 -6.76
N LEU A 88 8.62 -0.97 -5.81
CA LEU A 88 8.46 -0.59 -4.40
C LEU A 88 8.58 0.93 -4.21
N VAL A 89 9.53 1.56 -4.90
CA VAL A 89 9.67 3.03 -4.89
C VAL A 89 8.43 3.69 -5.50
N LEU A 90 7.93 3.18 -6.63
CA LEU A 90 6.70 3.66 -7.24
C LEU A 90 5.49 3.49 -6.30
N SER A 91 5.39 2.34 -5.62
CA SER A 91 4.36 2.12 -4.59
C SER A 91 4.43 3.17 -3.49
N MET A 92 5.63 3.48 -2.96
CA MET A 92 5.79 4.54 -1.95
C MET A 92 5.29 5.90 -2.46
N LEU A 93 5.65 6.28 -3.70
CA LEU A 93 5.18 7.53 -4.29
C LEU A 93 3.65 7.57 -4.42
N VAL A 94 3.03 6.47 -4.86
CA VAL A 94 1.57 6.34 -4.93
C VAL A 94 0.94 6.47 -3.55
N GLY A 95 1.53 5.83 -2.52
CA GLY A 95 1.07 5.95 -1.14
C GLY A 95 1.08 7.38 -0.62
N VAL A 96 2.18 8.11 -0.85
CA VAL A 96 2.32 9.51 -0.43
C VAL A 96 1.31 10.41 -1.16
N ILE A 97 1.17 10.24 -2.48
CA ILE A 97 0.21 11.02 -3.29
C ILE A 97 -1.23 10.72 -2.86
N ALA A 98 -1.57 9.45 -2.62
CA ALA A 98 -2.89 9.05 -2.17
C ALA A 98 -3.22 9.69 -0.82
N MET A 99 -2.32 9.58 0.17
CA MET A 99 -2.51 10.22 1.47
C MET A 99 -2.63 11.74 1.34
N TRP A 100 -1.75 12.38 0.56
CA TRP A 100 -1.74 13.83 0.38
C TRP A 100 -3.00 14.37 -0.31
N ARG A 101 -3.57 13.62 -1.28
CA ARG A 101 -4.76 14.08 -2.01
C ARG A 101 -6.08 13.73 -1.35
N LEU A 102 -6.22 12.54 -0.76
CA LEU A 102 -7.50 12.03 -0.26
C LEU A 102 -7.82 12.46 1.17
N ILE A 103 -6.84 12.99 1.91
CA ILE A 103 -6.99 13.50 3.26
C ILE A 103 -6.98 15.04 3.23
N PRO A 104 -8.10 15.71 2.88
CA PRO A 104 -8.24 17.13 3.13
C PRO A 104 -8.30 17.37 4.64
N ARG A 105 -7.60 18.40 5.15
CA ARG A 105 -7.83 18.86 6.51
C ARG A 105 -9.23 19.45 6.60
N VAL A 106 -9.82 19.37 7.79
CA VAL A 106 -11.11 19.98 8.14
C VAL A 106 -11.10 21.50 7.87
N ASP A 107 -9.92 22.16 7.86
CA ASP A 107 -9.75 23.60 7.67
C ASP A 107 -9.28 24.03 6.25
N ALA A 108 -9.69 23.34 5.19
CA ALA A 108 -9.44 23.71 3.78
C ALA A 108 -7.97 23.79 3.31
N HIS A 109 -6.97 23.48 4.14
CA HIS A 109 -5.57 23.30 3.72
C HIS A 109 -5.21 21.82 3.52
N ARG A 110 -4.40 21.49 2.50
CA ARG A 110 -3.88 20.12 2.35
C ARG A 110 -2.98 19.77 3.53
N ILE A 111 -2.96 18.49 3.93
CA ILE A 111 -2.00 17.97 4.90
C ILE A 111 -0.55 18.25 4.44
N ARG A 112 0.37 18.40 5.40
CA ARG A 112 1.78 18.63 5.05
C ARG A 112 2.31 17.41 4.31
N LEU A 113 3.01 17.62 3.20
CA LEU A 113 3.63 16.51 2.46
C LEU A 113 4.56 15.68 3.38
N THR A 114 5.21 16.35 4.33
CA THR A 114 6.06 15.71 5.35
C THR A 114 5.31 14.72 6.24
N SER A 115 4.07 15.02 6.65
CA SER A 115 3.28 14.11 7.51
C SER A 115 2.81 12.89 6.74
N ALA A 116 2.39 13.07 5.48
CA ALA A 116 2.05 11.97 4.56
C ALA A 116 3.26 11.07 4.30
N CYS A 117 4.44 11.66 4.03
CA CYS A 117 5.67 10.90 3.83
C CYS A 117 6.07 10.10 5.08
N LEU A 118 5.95 10.69 6.26
CA LEU A 118 6.28 10.02 7.52
C LEU A 118 5.33 8.85 7.78
N ALA A 119 4.03 9.02 7.55
CA ALA A 119 3.05 7.93 7.69
C ALA A 119 3.37 6.74 6.76
N VAL A 120 3.66 7.00 5.48
CA VAL A 120 4.07 5.97 4.52
C VAL A 120 5.37 5.27 4.96
N ALA A 121 6.36 6.05 5.41
CA ALA A 121 7.64 5.50 5.87
C ALA A 121 7.47 4.57 7.07
N VAL A 122 6.65 4.95 8.06
CA VAL A 122 6.37 4.12 9.24
C VAL A 122 5.66 2.83 8.86
N VAL A 123 4.65 2.90 8.01
CA VAL A 123 3.95 1.71 7.50
C VAL A 123 4.92 0.76 6.81
N MET A 124 5.78 1.28 5.93
CA MET A 124 6.75 0.46 5.20
C MET A 124 7.83 -0.13 6.11
N ALA A 125 8.31 0.61 7.11
CA ALA A 125 9.27 0.11 8.08
C ALA A 125 8.69 -1.06 8.89
N ILE A 126 7.44 -0.94 9.35
CA ILE A 126 6.75 -2.02 10.08
C ILE A 126 6.52 -3.22 9.18
N ALA A 127 6.01 -3.01 7.95
CA ALA A 127 5.75 -4.09 7.01
C ALA A 127 7.04 -4.85 6.65
N PHE A 128 8.13 -4.13 6.38
CA PHE A 128 9.43 -4.74 6.10
C PHE A 128 9.96 -5.49 7.32
N GLY A 129 9.85 -4.91 8.52
CA GLY A 129 10.18 -5.57 9.77
C GLY A 129 9.48 -6.92 9.91
N VAL A 130 8.15 -6.94 9.79
CA VAL A 130 7.34 -8.18 9.88
C VAL A 130 7.79 -9.21 8.85
N VAL A 131 7.94 -8.82 7.58
CA VAL A 131 8.36 -9.74 6.51
C VAL A 131 9.76 -10.31 6.78
N THR A 132 10.71 -9.48 7.21
CA THR A 132 12.07 -9.94 7.53
C THR A 132 12.09 -10.88 8.73
N THR A 133 11.31 -10.59 9.78
CA THR A 133 11.23 -11.47 10.97
C THR A 133 10.62 -12.83 10.64
N LEU A 134 9.61 -12.88 9.76
CA LEU A 134 9.00 -14.11 9.30
C LEU A 134 9.91 -14.92 8.36
N ALA A 135 10.82 -14.26 7.65
CA ALA A 135 11.78 -14.93 6.78
C ALA A 135 13.00 -15.49 7.54
N SER A 136 13.25 -15.03 8.77
CA SER A 136 14.38 -15.45 9.61
C SER A 136 14.03 -16.50 10.67
N GLY A 137 12.74 -16.83 10.85
CA GLY A 137 12.27 -17.84 11.81
C GLY A 137 11.90 -19.14 11.11
#